data_AF-A0A1F9P4N2-F1
#
_entry.id   AF-A0A1F9P4N2-F1
#
_cell.length_a   1.000
_cell.length_b   1.000
_cell.length_c   1.000
_cell.angle_alpha   90.00
_cell.angle_beta   90.00
_cell.angle_gamma   90.00
#
_symmetry.space_group_name_H-M   'P 1'
#
loop_
_entity.id
_entity.type
_entity.pdbx_description
1 polymer ?
#
loop_
_entity_poly.entity_id
_entity_poly.type
_entity_poly.pdbx_seq_one_letter_code
_entity_poly.pdbx_strand_id
1 'polypeptide(L)'
;MKILYGMLQQRGLEVDVIFSGCKRDKVYDPSIIKTPGFYKGFTFSVKNGRIQLLNTIKDLSLKQFLNDVKTFDAKSYDLVITDFEPVSAWIARKIKCPCIGIGHQYSFLHDVPMDRSNPLSRWIIKYFAPADISIGMHWHHFDQPIVPPVIPAGIASSDTMDESLILVYLPFESKDHIRDLLLPFTKFRFAVYAQSQGEEIREEEHIRMSQAILQIGSWAVILKPQPGLSGKPGIKPDICR
;
A
#
# COMPACT_ATOMS: atom_id res chain seq x y z
N MET A 1 2.23 -0.14 -6.91
CA MET A 1 1.80 1.01 -7.76
C MET A 1 2.92 1.62 -8.66
N LYS A 2 4.24 1.48 -8.36
CA LYS A 2 5.36 2.04 -9.18
C LYS A 2 5.49 1.42 -10.55
N ILE A 3 5.37 0.11 -10.57
CA ILE A 3 5.29 -0.68 -11.80
C ILE A 3 4.10 -0.20 -12.64
N LEU A 4 2.93 -0.03 -12.02
CA LEU A 4 1.71 0.41 -12.71
C LEU A 4 1.89 1.80 -13.34
N TYR A 5 2.41 2.78 -12.58
CA TYR A 5 2.70 4.12 -13.09
C TYR A 5 3.58 4.06 -14.36
N GLY A 6 4.71 3.34 -14.30
CA GLY A 6 5.59 3.19 -15.46
C GLY A 6 4.91 2.52 -16.65
N MET A 7 4.10 1.48 -16.41
CA MET A 7 3.34 0.78 -17.46
C MET A 7 2.24 1.63 -18.11
N LEU A 8 1.65 2.57 -17.36
CA LEU A 8 0.65 3.51 -17.88
C LEU A 8 1.33 4.60 -18.73
N GLN A 9 2.48 5.11 -18.29
CA GLN A 9 3.27 6.06 -19.07
C GLN A 9 3.76 5.46 -20.39
N GLN A 10 4.23 4.20 -20.38
CA GLN A 10 4.63 3.48 -21.60
C GLN A 10 3.49 3.31 -22.60
N ARG A 11 2.23 3.31 -22.14
CA ARG A 11 1.04 3.27 -22.98
C ARG A 11 0.60 4.66 -23.47
N GLY A 12 1.37 5.71 -23.17
CA GLY A 12 1.08 7.08 -23.60
C GLY A 12 -0.06 7.75 -22.82
N LEU A 13 -0.43 7.22 -21.65
CA LEU A 13 -1.47 7.83 -20.83
C LEU A 13 -0.90 8.99 -20.03
N GLU A 14 -1.70 10.05 -19.86
CA GLU A 14 -1.39 11.15 -18.96
C GLU A 14 -1.80 10.79 -17.53
N VAL A 15 -0.82 10.85 -16.63
CA VAL A 15 -0.91 10.25 -15.31
C VAL A 15 -0.41 11.25 -14.26
N ASP A 16 -1.29 11.63 -13.35
CA ASP A 16 -0.93 12.36 -12.13
C ASP A 16 -0.80 11.39 -10.95
N VAL A 17 0.07 11.73 -10.00
CA VAL A 17 0.29 10.91 -8.80
C VAL A 17 -0.04 11.72 -7.56
N ILE A 18 -0.81 11.10 -6.66
CA ILE A 18 -1.17 11.67 -5.37
C ILE A 18 -0.55 10.85 -4.24
N PHE A 19 0.02 11.57 -3.27
CA PHE A 19 0.53 11.04 -2.02
C PHE A 19 -0.26 11.62 -0.85
N SER A 20 -0.60 10.77 0.11
CA SER A 20 -1.16 11.24 1.39
C SER A 20 -0.63 10.43 2.57
N GLY A 21 -0.64 11.03 3.75
CA GLY A 21 -0.19 10.34 4.97
C GLY A 21 1.32 10.05 5.00
N CYS A 22 2.13 10.69 4.16
CA CYS A 22 3.58 10.48 4.16
C CYS A 22 4.36 11.79 4.11
N LYS A 23 5.58 11.76 4.65
CA LYS A 23 6.53 12.86 4.48
C LYS A 23 7.19 12.75 3.09
N ARG A 24 7.43 13.91 2.45
CA ARG A 24 7.90 14.01 1.05
C ARG A 24 9.21 13.27 0.78
N ASP A 25 10.07 13.17 1.78
CA ASP A 25 11.41 12.59 1.75
C ASP A 25 11.44 11.05 1.69
N LYS A 26 10.35 10.35 2.00
CA LYS A 26 10.38 8.88 2.20
C LYS A 26 9.77 8.03 1.10
N VAL A 27 9.02 8.62 0.17
CA VAL A 27 8.18 7.85 -0.78
C VAL A 27 8.33 8.34 -2.23
N TYR A 28 8.82 9.55 -2.43
CA TYR A 28 8.86 10.21 -3.71
C TYR A 28 10.24 10.10 -4.38
N ASP A 29 10.25 9.59 -5.61
CA ASP A 29 11.42 9.58 -6.48
C ASP A 29 11.20 10.59 -7.62
N PRO A 30 11.82 11.78 -7.55
CA PRO A 30 11.65 12.84 -8.56
C PRO A 30 12.18 12.46 -9.94
N SER A 31 13.02 11.42 -10.04
CA SER A 31 13.49 10.93 -11.35
C SER A 31 12.40 10.18 -12.11
N ILE A 32 11.37 9.72 -11.41
CA ILE A 32 10.30 8.87 -11.95
C ILE A 32 9.00 9.65 -12.01
N ILE A 33 8.62 10.31 -10.92
CA ILE A 33 7.38 11.08 -10.83
C ILE A 33 7.75 12.55 -10.91
N LYS A 34 7.25 13.27 -11.92
CA LYS A 34 7.65 14.66 -12.16
C LYS A 34 6.88 15.69 -11.33
N THR A 35 5.58 15.47 -11.14
CA THR A 35 4.66 16.46 -10.53
C THR A 35 3.69 15.78 -9.55
N PRO A 36 4.13 15.37 -8.36
CA PRO A 36 3.27 14.76 -7.35
C PRO A 36 2.39 15.78 -6.63
N GLY A 37 1.13 15.42 -6.38
CA GLY A 37 0.28 16.08 -5.39
C GLY A 37 0.57 15.51 -4.00
N PHE A 38 0.76 16.36 -2.99
CA PHE A 38 0.95 15.93 -1.60
C PHE A 38 -0.19 16.46 -0.72
N TYR A 39 -0.83 15.54 -0.01
CA TYR A 39 -1.92 15.83 0.92
C TYR A 39 -1.56 15.30 2.30
N LYS A 40 -2.20 15.85 3.34
CA LYS A 40 -1.93 15.40 4.71
C LYS A 40 -2.44 13.97 4.91
N GLY A 41 -3.61 13.65 4.33
CA GLY A 41 -4.18 12.30 4.38
C GLY A 41 -4.47 11.79 5.79
N PHE A 42 -4.51 10.46 5.91
CA PHE A 42 -4.60 9.75 7.18
C PHE A 42 -3.35 8.91 7.41
N THR A 43 -2.86 8.90 8.66
CA THR A 43 -1.80 8.00 9.11
C THR A 43 -2.28 7.19 10.30
N PHE A 44 -2.00 5.89 10.29
CA PHE A 44 -2.22 5.05 11.46
C PHE A 44 -1.04 5.22 12.43
N SER A 45 -1.35 5.51 13.70
CA SER A 45 -0.37 5.43 14.77
C SER A 45 -0.25 3.97 15.18
N VAL A 46 0.89 3.34 14.93
CA VAL A 46 1.17 1.95 15.32
C VAL A 46 2.19 1.93 16.46
N LYS A 47 1.92 1.15 17.51
CA LYS A 47 2.84 0.90 18.62
C LYS A 47 2.72 -0.54 19.06
N ASN A 48 3.86 -1.23 19.16
CA ASN A 48 3.97 -2.63 19.57
C ASN A 48 3.02 -3.53 18.74
N GLY A 49 3.13 -3.46 17.41
CA GLY A 49 2.32 -4.26 16.49
C GLY A 49 0.84 -3.87 16.39
N ARG A 50 0.37 -2.90 17.18
CA ARG A 50 -1.05 -2.55 17.29
C ARG A 50 -1.36 -1.15 16.80
N ILE A 51 -2.45 -1.03 16.05
CA ILE A 51 -3.02 0.27 15.69
C ILE A 51 -3.57 0.92 16.95
N GLN A 52 -3.03 2.07 17.31
CA GLN A 52 -3.53 2.92 18.38
C GLN A 52 -4.65 3.79 17.83
N LEU A 53 -5.89 3.28 17.84
CA LEU A 53 -7.07 4.00 17.33
C LEU A 53 -7.22 5.39 17.95
N LEU A 54 -7.04 5.53 19.26
CA LEU A 54 -7.19 6.81 19.96
C LEU A 54 -6.15 7.85 19.51
N ASN A 55 -4.89 7.44 19.35
CA ASN A 55 -3.83 8.34 18.88
C ASN A 55 -4.02 8.65 17.40
N THR A 56 -4.39 7.65 16.61
CA THR A 56 -4.76 7.81 15.20
C THR A 56 -5.85 8.87 15.06
N ILE A 57 -6.93 8.80 15.85
CA ILE A 57 -8.05 9.77 15.84
C ILE A 57 -7.62 11.18 16.31
N LYS A 58 -6.70 11.29 17.27
CA LYS A 58 -6.18 12.59 17.73
C LYS A 58 -5.28 13.27 16.70
N ASP A 59 -4.46 12.50 16.00
CA ASP A 59 -3.56 12.98 14.95
C ASP A 59 -4.30 13.22 13.62
N LEU A 60 -5.51 12.64 13.51
CA LEU A 60 -6.46 12.76 12.41
C LEU A 60 -6.98 14.20 12.30
N SER A 61 -6.45 14.95 11.33
CA SER A 61 -7.04 16.23 10.96
C SER A 61 -8.18 16.01 9.96
N LEU A 62 -9.32 15.49 10.46
CA LEU A 62 -10.49 15.20 9.62
C LEU A 62 -10.98 16.44 8.85
N LYS A 63 -10.88 17.62 9.48
CA LYS A 63 -11.18 18.90 8.80
C LYS A 63 -10.26 19.14 7.60
N GLN A 64 -8.95 18.92 7.77
CA GLN A 64 -8.00 19.07 6.67
C GLN A 64 -8.26 18.04 5.58
N PHE A 65 -8.49 16.77 5.93
CA PHE A 65 -8.82 15.72 4.97
C PHE A 65 -10.05 16.09 4.12
N LEU A 66 -11.14 16.50 4.77
CA LEU A 66 -12.35 16.92 4.07
C LEU A 66 -12.10 18.16 3.21
N ASN A 67 -11.25 19.08 3.66
CA ASN A 67 -10.85 20.24 2.87
C ASN A 67 -10.04 19.81 1.65
N ASP A 68 -9.02 18.98 1.81
CA ASP A 68 -8.17 18.44 0.73
C ASP A 68 -9.02 17.80 -0.37
N VAL A 69 -9.98 16.96 0.00
CA VAL A 69 -10.93 16.34 -0.94
C VAL A 69 -11.83 17.39 -1.61
N LYS A 70 -12.31 18.39 -0.85
CA LYS A 70 -13.21 19.43 -1.36
C LYS A 70 -12.53 20.44 -2.28
N THR A 71 -11.29 20.83 -2.01
CA THR A 71 -10.56 21.85 -2.77
C THR A 71 -9.83 21.28 -3.98
N PHE A 72 -9.69 19.95 -4.07
CA PHE A 72 -9.10 19.31 -5.25
C PHE A 72 -9.91 19.66 -6.51
N ASP A 73 -9.26 20.33 -7.46
CA ASP A 73 -9.80 20.59 -8.78
C ASP A 73 -9.65 19.33 -9.64
N ALA A 74 -10.75 18.61 -9.76
CA ALA A 74 -10.81 17.30 -10.39
C ALA A 74 -11.62 17.29 -11.70
N LYS A 75 -11.87 18.46 -12.29
CA LYS A 75 -12.69 18.60 -13.50
C LYS A 75 -11.95 18.14 -14.76
N SER A 76 -11.40 16.93 -14.77
CA SER A 76 -10.69 16.35 -15.92
C SER A 76 -10.03 15.01 -15.56
N TYR A 77 -10.73 14.08 -14.90
CA TYR A 77 -10.18 12.73 -14.65
C TYR A 77 -11.17 11.64 -15.03
N ASP A 78 -10.69 10.64 -15.75
CA ASP A 78 -11.51 9.53 -16.26
C ASP A 78 -11.40 8.27 -15.40
N LEU A 79 -10.30 8.13 -14.64
CA LEU A 79 -10.08 6.99 -13.74
C LEU A 79 -9.17 7.35 -12.56
N VAL A 80 -9.50 6.82 -11.38
CA VAL A 80 -8.62 6.83 -10.20
C VAL A 80 -8.20 5.40 -9.88
N ILE A 81 -6.91 5.18 -9.63
CA ILE A 81 -6.35 3.90 -9.15
C ILE A 81 -5.64 4.13 -7.82
N THR A 82 -6.07 3.43 -6.76
CA THR A 82 -5.63 3.71 -5.39
C THR A 82 -5.08 2.48 -4.67
N ASP A 83 -3.94 2.62 -3.98
CA ASP A 83 -3.37 1.60 -3.08
C ASP A 83 -3.87 1.83 -1.64
N PHE A 84 -5.18 1.65 -1.46
CA PHE A 84 -5.89 1.92 -0.20
C PHE A 84 -5.61 3.34 0.35
N GLU A 85 -5.43 4.30 -0.56
CA GLU A 85 -5.14 5.71 -0.28
C GLU A 85 -6.48 6.49 -0.20
N PRO A 86 -6.84 7.04 0.98
CA PRO A 86 -8.17 7.58 1.23
C PRO A 86 -8.48 8.88 0.48
N VAL A 87 -7.51 9.77 0.28
CA VAL A 87 -7.75 11.10 -0.33
C VAL A 87 -8.20 10.94 -1.77
N SER A 88 -7.46 10.19 -2.59
CA SER A 88 -7.79 9.88 -3.98
C SER A 88 -9.11 9.13 -4.12
N ALA A 89 -9.38 8.14 -3.27
CA ALA A 89 -10.62 7.37 -3.26
C ALA A 89 -11.85 8.27 -3.02
N TRP A 90 -11.76 9.18 -2.05
CA TRP A 90 -12.83 10.13 -1.76
C TRP A 90 -12.95 11.25 -2.79
N ILE A 91 -11.84 11.67 -3.42
CA ILE A 91 -11.87 12.55 -4.59
C ILE A 91 -12.63 11.88 -5.74
N ALA A 92 -12.33 10.62 -6.08
CA ALA A 92 -13.00 9.87 -7.14
C ALA A 92 -14.51 9.83 -6.92
N ARG A 93 -14.92 9.51 -5.68
CA ARG A 93 -16.32 9.47 -5.27
C ARG A 93 -17.00 10.84 -5.38
N LYS A 94 -16.34 11.92 -4.96
CA LYS A 94 -16.86 13.30 -5.03
C LYS A 94 -17.15 13.70 -6.47
N ILE A 95 -16.24 13.38 -7.39
CA ILE A 95 -16.34 13.79 -8.80
C ILE A 95 -17.08 12.77 -9.68
N LYS A 96 -17.52 11.65 -9.08
CA LYS A 96 -18.17 10.52 -9.78
C LYS A 96 -17.28 9.92 -10.88
N CYS A 97 -15.99 9.86 -10.63
CA CYS A 97 -15.00 9.22 -11.50
C CYS A 97 -14.85 7.76 -11.06
N PRO A 98 -14.81 6.79 -11.99
CA PRO A 98 -14.52 5.39 -11.68
C PRO A 98 -13.26 5.24 -10.83
N CYS A 99 -13.32 4.37 -9.81
CA CYS A 99 -12.22 4.12 -8.90
C CYS A 99 -11.89 2.62 -8.80
N ILE A 100 -10.62 2.28 -9.05
CA ILE A 100 -10.07 0.94 -8.88
C ILE A 100 -9.14 0.94 -7.66
N GLY A 101 -9.50 0.18 -6.63
CA GLY A 101 -8.68 -0.07 -5.46
C GLY A 101 -7.83 -1.33 -5.67
N ILE A 102 -6.53 -1.25 -5.46
CA ILE A 102 -5.61 -2.40 -5.56
C ILE A 102 -4.79 -2.45 -4.29
N GLY A 103 -4.93 -3.50 -3.47
CA GLY A 103 -4.29 -3.49 -2.16
C GLY A 103 -4.56 -4.74 -1.34
N HIS A 104 -3.68 -5.02 -0.38
CA HIS A 104 -3.88 -6.12 0.56
C HIS A 104 -5.16 -5.93 1.39
N GLN A 105 -5.44 -4.69 1.79
CA GLN A 105 -6.59 -4.33 2.62
C GLN A 105 -7.92 -4.69 1.95
N TYR A 106 -8.01 -4.59 0.62
CA TYR A 106 -9.22 -4.97 -0.12
C TYR A 106 -9.49 -6.49 -0.09
N SER A 107 -8.49 -7.33 0.18
CA SER A 107 -8.71 -8.79 0.31
C SER A 107 -9.68 -9.12 1.45
N PHE A 108 -9.67 -8.31 2.50
CA PHE A 108 -10.54 -8.47 3.67
C PHE A 108 -12.00 -8.02 3.46
N LEU A 109 -12.34 -7.55 2.26
CA LEU A 109 -13.74 -7.43 1.85
C LEU A 109 -14.37 -8.79 1.52
N HIS A 110 -13.53 -9.81 1.30
CA HIS A 110 -13.91 -11.21 1.10
C HIS A 110 -13.77 -12.03 2.39
N ASP A 111 -14.08 -13.32 2.32
CA ASP A 111 -13.97 -14.23 3.47
C ASP A 111 -12.53 -14.72 3.68
N VAL A 112 -11.64 -13.77 3.94
CA VAL A 112 -10.23 -14.00 4.27
C VAL A 112 -10.08 -13.98 5.80
N PRO A 113 -9.34 -14.95 6.40
CA PRO A 113 -9.05 -14.94 7.83
C PRO A 113 -8.43 -13.62 8.29
N MET A 114 -9.01 -13.04 9.34
CA MET A 114 -8.52 -11.81 9.96
C MET A 114 -8.53 -12.00 11.47
N ASP A 115 -7.41 -11.70 12.12
CA ASP A 115 -7.38 -11.66 13.59
C ASP A 115 -8.40 -10.61 14.08
N ARG A 116 -9.29 -11.02 14.98
CA ARG A 116 -10.40 -10.18 15.49
C ARG A 116 -11.33 -9.68 14.37
N SER A 117 -11.71 -10.56 13.45
CA SER A 117 -12.75 -10.29 12.44
C SER A 117 -14.04 -9.81 13.12
N ASN A 118 -14.26 -8.49 13.16
CA ASN A 118 -15.52 -7.91 13.60
C ASN A 118 -16.13 -7.07 12.47
N PRO A 119 -17.46 -6.87 12.48
CA PRO A 119 -18.14 -6.06 11.47
C PRO A 119 -17.54 -4.65 11.33
N LEU A 120 -16.98 -4.09 12.41
CA LEU A 120 -16.35 -2.78 12.41
C LEU A 120 -15.07 -2.74 11.56
N SER A 121 -14.22 -3.77 11.60
CA SER A 121 -13.00 -3.85 10.79
C SER A 121 -13.33 -3.85 9.30
N ARG A 122 -14.31 -4.67 8.87
CA ARG A 122 -14.79 -4.67 7.48
C ARG A 122 -15.41 -3.33 7.09
N TRP A 123 -16.17 -2.71 8.00
CA TRP A 123 -16.73 -1.38 7.79
C TRP A 123 -15.63 -0.33 7.59
N ILE A 124 -14.61 -0.30 8.44
CA ILE A 124 -13.47 0.62 8.31
C ILE A 124 -12.81 0.43 6.95
N ILE A 125 -12.51 -0.81 6.54
CA ILE A 125 -11.88 -1.07 5.23
C ILE A 125 -12.74 -0.55 4.08
N LYS A 126 -14.05 -0.80 4.12
CA LYS A 126 -15.00 -0.37 3.09
C LYS A 126 -15.09 1.16 2.93
N TYR A 127 -14.97 1.91 4.02
CA TYR A 127 -15.19 3.37 4.00
C TYR A 127 -13.91 4.20 4.12
N PHE A 128 -12.78 3.59 4.49
CA PHE A 128 -11.50 4.29 4.56
C PHE A 128 -11.04 4.75 3.16
N ALA A 129 -10.95 3.82 2.22
CA ALA A 129 -10.65 4.09 0.82
C ALA A 129 -11.69 3.40 -0.09
N PRO A 130 -12.85 4.03 -0.35
CA PRO A 130 -13.89 3.43 -1.17
C PRO A 130 -13.47 3.33 -2.64
N ALA A 131 -13.72 2.18 -3.26
CA ALA A 131 -13.49 1.95 -4.69
C ALA A 131 -14.69 1.25 -5.33
N ASP A 132 -14.94 1.51 -6.61
CA ASP A 132 -16.01 0.85 -7.39
C ASP A 132 -15.62 -0.59 -7.74
N ILE A 133 -14.34 -0.79 -8.05
CA ILE A 133 -13.73 -2.11 -8.27
C ILE A 133 -12.62 -2.28 -7.22
N SER A 134 -12.69 -3.33 -6.42
CA SER A 134 -11.68 -3.65 -5.41
C SER A 134 -10.94 -4.93 -5.78
N ILE A 135 -9.64 -4.81 -6.02
CA ILE A 135 -8.72 -5.90 -6.31
C ILE A 135 -7.92 -6.18 -5.04
N GLY A 136 -8.38 -7.17 -4.27
CA GLY A 136 -7.71 -7.65 -3.07
C GLY A 136 -6.47 -8.46 -3.40
N MET A 137 -5.36 -8.18 -2.71
CA MET A 137 -4.12 -8.97 -2.83
C MET A 137 -3.90 -9.82 -1.59
N HIS A 138 -3.55 -11.10 -1.73
CA HIS A 138 -3.18 -11.94 -0.60
C HIS A 138 -2.30 -13.11 -1.05
N TRP A 139 -1.37 -13.56 -0.19
CA TRP A 139 -0.46 -14.68 -0.49
C TRP A 139 -1.18 -16.01 -0.69
N HIS A 140 -2.23 -16.23 0.08
CA HIS A 140 -3.11 -17.39 0.01
C HIS A 140 -4.48 -16.99 -0.58
N HIS A 141 -5.03 -17.78 -1.50
CA HIS A 141 -6.28 -17.43 -2.21
C HIS A 141 -7.56 -17.57 -1.37
N PHE A 142 -7.60 -18.54 -0.44
CA PHE A 142 -8.78 -18.84 0.41
C PHE A 142 -10.08 -19.06 -0.36
N ASP A 143 -9.97 -19.52 -1.61
CA ASP A 143 -11.08 -19.67 -2.56
C ASP A 143 -11.90 -18.39 -2.77
N GLN A 144 -11.28 -17.23 -2.53
CA GLN A 144 -11.86 -15.91 -2.77
C GLN A 144 -11.34 -15.32 -4.08
N PRO A 145 -12.07 -14.36 -4.71
CA PRO A 145 -11.62 -13.67 -5.92
C PRO A 145 -10.57 -12.60 -5.60
N ILE A 146 -9.44 -13.02 -5.06
CA ILE A 146 -8.28 -12.20 -4.70
C ILE A 146 -7.05 -12.66 -5.48
N VAL A 147 -6.11 -11.76 -5.72
CA VAL A 147 -4.92 -12.03 -6.56
C VAL A 147 -3.65 -12.18 -5.72
N PRO A 148 -2.63 -12.91 -6.18
CA PRO A 148 -1.34 -12.96 -5.50
C PRO A 148 -0.67 -11.58 -5.52
N PRO A 149 0.23 -11.29 -4.55
CA PRO A 149 0.97 -10.03 -4.54
C PRO A 149 1.84 -9.86 -5.79
N VAL A 150 2.02 -8.61 -6.20
CA VAL A 150 2.83 -8.27 -7.37
C VAL A 150 4.32 -8.34 -7.01
N ILE A 151 5.04 -9.27 -7.64
CA ILE A 151 6.49 -9.43 -7.51
C ILE A 151 7.15 -8.86 -8.78
N PRO A 152 8.13 -7.94 -8.69
CA PRO A 152 8.86 -7.44 -9.85
C PRO A 152 9.54 -8.58 -10.63
N ALA A 153 9.48 -8.49 -11.97
CA ALA A 153 10.26 -9.38 -12.83
C ALA A 153 11.77 -9.18 -12.59
N GLY A 154 12.54 -10.27 -12.59
CA GLY A 154 13.99 -10.23 -12.39
C GLY A 154 14.48 -10.51 -10.97
N ILE A 155 13.57 -10.80 -10.02
CA ILE A 155 13.97 -11.47 -8.78
C ILE A 155 14.23 -12.93 -9.15
N ALA A 156 15.49 -13.27 -9.39
CA ALA A 156 15.90 -14.65 -9.64
C ALA A 156 15.76 -15.44 -8.33
N SER A 157 15.15 -16.63 -8.42
CA SER A 157 15.31 -17.63 -7.38
C SER A 157 16.78 -18.04 -7.33
N SER A 158 17.40 -17.98 -6.16
CA SER A 158 18.71 -18.58 -5.98
C SER A 158 18.54 -20.09 -5.89
N ASP A 159 19.37 -20.86 -6.59
CA ASP A 159 19.39 -22.32 -6.46
C ASP A 159 20.05 -22.76 -5.14
N THR A 160 20.70 -21.84 -4.43
CA THR A 160 21.29 -22.08 -3.11
C THR A 160 20.28 -21.78 -2.00
N MET A 161 19.81 -22.82 -1.32
CA MET A 161 19.00 -22.72 -0.10
C MET A 161 19.87 -23.00 1.12
N ASP A 162 19.90 -22.07 2.06
CA ASP A 162 20.52 -22.26 3.37
C ASP A 162 19.42 -22.53 4.41
N GLU A 163 19.28 -23.79 4.81
CA GLU A 163 18.27 -24.25 5.78
C GLU A 163 18.48 -23.67 7.19
N SER A 164 19.69 -23.19 7.48
CA SER A 164 20.00 -22.57 8.77
C SER A 164 19.57 -21.10 8.84
N LEU A 165 19.27 -20.46 7.70
CA LEU A 165 18.93 -19.04 7.63
C LEU A 165 17.42 -18.82 7.65
N ILE A 166 16.94 -18.06 8.64
CA ILE A 166 15.54 -17.65 8.78
C ILE A 166 15.42 -16.14 8.56
N LEU A 167 14.58 -15.75 7.60
CA LEU A 167 14.19 -14.35 7.38
C LEU A 167 13.05 -13.99 8.34
N VAL A 168 13.23 -12.94 9.13
CA VAL A 168 12.21 -12.41 10.05
C VAL A 168 11.85 -11.00 9.62
N TYR A 169 10.64 -10.79 9.10
CA TYR A 169 10.15 -9.49 8.69
C TYR A 169 9.03 -9.03 9.63
N LEU A 170 9.38 -8.24 10.64
CA LEU A 170 8.45 -7.76 11.68
C LEU A 170 8.64 -6.25 11.88
N PRO A 171 8.25 -5.43 10.91
CA PRO A 171 8.64 -4.03 10.87
C PRO A 171 7.80 -3.14 11.80
N PHE A 172 6.78 -3.68 12.46
CA PHE A 172 5.91 -2.98 13.40
C PHE A 172 6.09 -3.42 14.86
N GLU A 173 6.98 -4.38 15.10
CA GLU A 173 7.24 -4.95 16.42
C GLU A 173 8.48 -4.31 17.09
N SER A 174 8.54 -4.44 18.41
CA SER A 174 9.71 -3.98 19.19
C SER A 174 10.94 -4.83 18.87
N LYS A 175 12.07 -4.19 18.59
CA LYS A 175 13.35 -4.87 18.37
C LYS A 175 13.76 -5.72 19.55
N ASP A 176 13.58 -5.21 20.77
CA ASP A 176 13.95 -5.93 21.99
C ASP A 176 13.08 -7.18 22.16
N HIS A 177 11.78 -7.11 21.84
CA HIS A 177 10.91 -8.29 21.89
C HIS A 177 11.29 -9.32 20.84
N ILE A 178 11.63 -8.88 19.61
CA ILE A 178 12.11 -9.79 18.56
C ILE A 178 13.43 -10.43 19.00
N ARG A 179 14.37 -9.65 19.51
CA ARG A 179 15.67 -10.10 20.02
C ARG A 179 15.49 -11.18 21.09
N ASP A 180 14.75 -10.88 22.14
CA ASP A 180 14.55 -11.77 23.30
C ASP A 180 13.83 -13.06 22.90
N LEU A 181 12.95 -12.99 21.89
CA LEU A 181 12.31 -14.18 21.32
C LEU A 181 13.30 -15.06 20.55
N LEU A 182 14.22 -14.47 19.77
CA LEU A 182 15.08 -15.20 18.84
C LEU A 182 16.40 -15.69 19.47
N LEU A 183 16.87 -15.04 20.54
CA LEU A 183 18.10 -15.36 21.27
C LEU A 183 18.21 -16.86 21.67
N PRO A 184 17.16 -17.53 22.18
CA PRO A 184 17.27 -18.94 22.56
C PRO A 184 17.50 -19.91 21.39
N PHE A 185 17.26 -19.49 20.13
CA PHE A 185 17.26 -20.36 18.96
C PHE A 185 18.62 -20.38 18.23
N THR A 186 19.67 -20.83 18.93
CA THR A 186 21.06 -20.77 18.45
C THR A 186 21.39 -21.67 17.26
N LYS A 187 20.50 -22.60 16.89
CA LYS A 187 20.68 -23.49 15.73
C LYS A 187 20.46 -22.78 14.39
N PHE A 188 19.81 -21.62 14.40
CA PHE A 188 19.46 -20.87 13.21
C PHE A 188 20.14 -19.52 13.21
N ARG A 189 20.41 -18.98 12.02
CA ARG A 189 20.80 -17.59 11.80
C ARG A 189 19.57 -16.80 11.41
N PHE A 190 19.37 -15.63 12.01
CA PHE A 190 18.22 -14.78 11.72
C PHE A 190 18.65 -13.53 10.96
N ALA A 191 18.05 -13.31 9.80
CA ALA A 191 18.07 -12.02 9.11
C ALA A 191 16.78 -11.27 9.47
N VAL A 192 16.88 -10.31 10.40
CA VAL A 192 15.72 -9.60 10.94
C VAL A 192 15.58 -8.23 10.29
N TYR A 193 14.41 -7.92 9.79
CA TYR A 193 14.02 -6.60 9.30
C TYR A 193 12.93 -6.04 10.21
N ALA A 194 13.30 -5.05 11.03
CA ALA A 194 12.44 -4.46 12.05
C ALA A 194 12.43 -2.93 11.98
N GLN A 195 11.57 -2.27 12.78
CA GLN A 195 11.55 -0.81 12.84
C GLN A 195 12.87 -0.27 13.39
N SER A 196 13.54 0.63 12.66
CA SER A 196 14.76 1.30 13.14
C SER A 196 14.76 2.80 12.85
N GLN A 197 15.40 3.57 13.73
CA GLN A 197 15.77 4.95 13.46
C GLN A 197 17.25 4.96 13.05
N GLY A 198 17.50 5.03 11.75
CA GLY A 198 18.84 5.01 11.16
C GLY A 198 19.24 3.66 10.56
N GLU A 199 20.20 3.71 9.64
CA GLU A 199 20.69 2.58 8.82
C GLU A 199 21.63 1.62 9.58
N GLU A 200 21.64 1.67 10.92
CA GLU A 200 22.59 0.90 11.72
C GLU A 200 22.18 -0.59 11.73
N ILE A 201 23.01 -1.41 11.07
CA ILE A 201 22.95 -2.87 11.18
C ILE A 201 23.49 -3.26 12.55
N ARG A 202 22.73 -4.07 13.30
CA ARG A 202 23.17 -4.62 14.59
C ARG A 202 23.29 -6.12 14.47
N GLU A 203 24.46 -6.64 14.82
CA GLU A 203 24.71 -8.08 14.87
C GLU A 203 24.91 -8.48 16.33
N GLU A 204 24.13 -9.46 16.77
CA GLU A 204 24.21 -10.05 18.10
C GLU A 204 24.09 -11.57 17.94
N GLU A 205 25.18 -12.29 18.22
CA GLU A 205 25.26 -13.74 18.08
C GLU A 205 24.83 -14.23 16.68
N HIS A 206 23.74 -15.00 16.60
CA HIS A 206 23.15 -15.53 15.37
C HIS A 206 22.05 -14.62 14.78
N ILE A 207 21.86 -13.41 15.31
CA ILE A 207 20.83 -12.46 14.88
C ILE A 207 21.47 -11.25 14.19
N ARG A 208 21.12 -11.03 12.93
CA ARG A 208 21.47 -9.83 12.17
C ARG A 208 20.23 -8.97 11.99
N MET A 209 20.18 -7.85 12.71
CA MET A 209 19.09 -6.88 12.62
C MET A 209 19.41 -5.77 11.62
N SER A 210 18.49 -5.57 10.68
CA SER A 210 18.50 -4.54 9.65
C SER A 210 17.24 -3.69 9.74
N GLN A 211 17.32 -2.47 9.21
CA GLN A 211 16.15 -1.62 9.09
C GLN A 211 15.19 -2.19 8.05
N ALA A 212 13.93 -2.39 8.45
CA ALA A 212 12.86 -2.55 7.50
C ALA A 212 12.56 -1.21 6.81
N ILE A 213 12.65 -1.19 5.48
CA ILE A 213 12.12 -0.08 4.71
C ILE A 213 10.60 -0.17 4.77
N LEU A 214 10.03 0.56 5.72
CA LEU A 214 8.60 0.79 5.78
C LEU A 214 8.25 1.86 4.74
N GLN A 215 7.58 1.48 3.65
CA GLN A 215 6.79 2.43 2.88
C GLN A 215 5.54 2.80 3.72
N ILE A 216 5.73 3.64 4.74
CA ILE A 216 4.61 4.28 5.45
C ILE A 216 4.12 5.43 4.56
N GLY A 217 3.42 5.07 3.50
CA GLY A 217 2.84 5.99 2.55
C GLY A 217 2.02 5.23 1.53
N SER A 218 0.72 5.46 1.56
CA SER A 218 -0.16 5.04 0.47
C SER A 218 -0.10 6.07 -0.63
N TRP A 219 -0.14 5.60 -1.87
CA TRP A 219 -0.09 6.47 -3.03
C TRP A 219 -1.03 5.99 -4.10
N ALA A 220 -1.55 6.95 -4.85
CA ALA A 220 -2.56 6.73 -5.86
C ALA A 220 -2.13 7.35 -7.18
N VAL A 221 -2.68 6.79 -8.25
CA VAL A 221 -2.48 7.22 -9.61
C VAL A 221 -3.83 7.70 -10.15
N ILE A 222 -3.85 8.87 -10.77
CA ILE A 222 -5.06 9.46 -11.35
C ILE A 222 -4.81 9.69 -12.84
N LEU A 223 -5.73 9.19 -13.67
CA LEU A 223 -5.64 9.28 -15.14
C LEU A 223 -6.47 10.44 -15.67
N LYS A 224 -5.86 11.25 -16.54
CA LYS A 224 -6.54 12.33 -17.25
C LYS A 224 -7.17 11.86 -18.57
N PRO A 225 -8.24 12.54 -19.03
CA PRO A 225 -8.82 12.37 -20.33
C PRO A 225 -7.77 12.51 -21.41
N GLN A 226 -7.80 11.55 -22.33
CA GLN A 226 -6.95 11.56 -23.50
C GLN A 226 -7.69 12.27 -24.64
N PRO A 227 -7.19 13.40 -25.17
CA PRO A 227 -7.78 14.02 -26.35
C PRO A 227 -7.77 13.02 -27.51
N GLY A 228 -8.96 12.59 -27.98
CA GLY A 228 -9.10 11.70 -29.15
C GLY A 228 -9.54 10.25 -28.86
N LEU A 229 -9.70 9.85 -27.60
CA LEU A 229 -10.28 8.53 -27.24
C LEU A 229 -11.81 8.57 -27.03
N SER A 230 -12.41 9.76 -26.95
CA SER A 230 -13.86 9.97 -26.93
C SER A 230 -14.46 9.77 -28.34
N GLY A 231 -14.47 8.53 -28.84
CA GLY A 231 -14.93 8.27 -30.20
C GLY A 231 -15.07 6.82 -30.65
N LYS A 232 -14.90 5.81 -29.79
CA LYS A 232 -15.18 4.41 -30.17
C LYS A 232 -16.10 3.74 -29.16
N PRO A 233 -17.37 3.46 -29.52
CA PRO A 233 -18.21 2.60 -28.72
C PRO A 233 -17.70 1.16 -28.84
N GLY A 234 -17.48 0.51 -27.70
CA GLY A 234 -17.28 -0.95 -27.61
C GLY A 234 -15.84 -1.41 -27.49
N ILE A 235 -15.27 -1.34 -26.29
CA ILE A 235 -14.33 -2.38 -25.85
C ILE A 235 -15.21 -3.48 -25.26
N LYS A 236 -15.51 -4.50 -26.07
CA LYS A 236 -16.06 -5.75 -25.53
C LYS A 236 -14.98 -6.40 -24.64
N PRO A 237 -15.34 -6.94 -23.47
CA PRO A 237 -14.42 -7.66 -22.62
C PRO A 237 -14.18 -9.05 -23.21
N ASP A 238 -13.20 -9.20 -24.10
CA ASP A 238 -12.61 -10.50 -24.41
C ASP A 238 -11.32 -10.66 -23.61
N ILE A 239 -11.47 -10.98 -22.32
CA ILE A 239 -10.43 -11.57 -21.49
C ILE A 239 -11.03 -12.81 -20.83
N CYS A 240 -10.99 -13.92 -21.56
CA CYS A 240 -10.95 -15.28 -21.04
C CYS A 240 -10.85 -16.24 -22.23
N ARG A 241 -9.62 -16.57 -22.65
CA ARG A 241 -9.21 -17.88 -23.14
C ARG A 241 -7.73 -18.09 -22.84
#